data_AF-A0A2V9V717-F1
#
_entry.id   AF-A0A2V9V717-F1
#
_cell.length_a   1.000
_cell.length_b   1.000
_cell.length_c   1.000
_cell.angle_alpha   90.00
_cell.angle_beta   90.00
_cell.angle_gamma   90.00
#
_symmetry.space_group_name_H-M   'P 1'
#
loop_
_entity.id
_entity.type
_entity.pdbx_description
1 polymer ?
#
loop_
_entity_poly.entity_id
_entity_poly.type
_entity_poly.pdbx_seq_one_letter_code
_entity_poly.pdbx_strand_id
1 'polypeptide(L)' 'VSGTLLQKEAPESLVTSVPLYAVVGGKAPVLLGRVFVDGPEANFRLTAPVGTRKILLDPYQTVMARRH' A
#
# COMPACT_ATOMS: atom_id res chain seq x y z
N VAL A 1 -7.80 -0.03 9.39
CA VAL A 1 -6.72 -1.04 9.23
C VAL A 1 -5.39 -0.33 9.39
N SER A 2 -4.41 -0.97 10.01
CA SER A 2 -3.06 -0.42 10.19
C SER A 2 -2.02 -1.48 9.89
N GLY A 3 -0.82 -1.05 9.53
CA GLY A 3 0.30 -1.94 9.26
C GLY A 3 1.54 -1.16 8.87
N THR A 4 2.57 -1.90 8.48
CA THR A 4 3.87 -1.37 8.07
C THR A 4 4.19 -1.89 6.68
N LEU A 5 4.60 -1.00 5.78
CA LEU A 5 5.21 -1.36 4.49
C LEU A 5 6.72 -1.36 4.67
N LEU A 6 7.37 -2.44 4.24
CA LEU A 6 8.83 -2.60 4.27
C LEU A 6 9.36 -2.69 2.84
N GLN A 7 10.29 -1.81 2.48
CA GLN A 7 11.05 -1.84 1.24
C GLN A 7 12.35 -2.59 1.48
N LYS A 8 12.41 -3.84 1.04
CA LYS A 8 13.66 -4.62 1.07
C LYS A 8 14.51 -4.28 -0.14
N GLU A 9 15.82 -4.25 0.05
CA GLU A 9 16.81 -4.02 -1.02
C GLU A 9 16.58 -2.68 -1.77
N ALA A 10 15.96 -1.71 -1.11
CA ALA A 10 15.74 -0.38 -1.63
C ALA A 10 16.81 0.60 -1.10
N PRO A 11 17.24 1.58 -1.92
CA PRO A 11 18.02 2.71 -1.42
C PRO A 11 17.29 3.44 -0.29
N GLU A 12 18.01 3.95 0.70
CA GLU A 12 17.43 4.71 1.82
C GLU A 12 16.68 5.97 1.36
N SER A 13 17.03 6.53 0.21
CA SER A 13 16.38 7.70 -0.39
C SER A 13 15.21 7.35 -1.32
N LEU A 14 14.85 6.07 -1.45
CA LEU A 14 13.77 5.65 -2.34
C LEU A 14 12.42 6.10 -1.78
N VAL A 15 11.73 6.94 -2.55
CA VAL A 15 10.35 7.30 -2.28
C VAL A 15 9.43 6.53 -3.22
N THR A 16 8.52 5.75 -2.65
CA THR A 16 7.61 4.88 -3.39
C THR A 16 6.15 5.16 -3.02
N SER A 17 5.29 5.34 -4.02
CA SER A 17 3.84 5.48 -3.83
C SER A 17 3.15 4.14 -4.07
N VAL A 18 2.69 3.50 -2.98
CA VAL A 18 2.08 2.16 -3.01
C VAL A 18 0.56 2.28 -2.82
N PRO A 19 -0.28 1.93 -3.81
CA PRO A 19 -1.73 1.90 -3.64
C PRO A 19 -2.16 0.64 -2.87
N LEU A 20 -3.03 0.82 -1.87
CA LEU A 20 -3.59 -0.26 -1.05
C LEU A 20 -5.08 -0.43 -1.36
N TYR A 21 -5.50 -1.69 -1.48
CA TYR A 21 -6.88 -2.06 -1.80
C TYR A 21 -7.47 -3.00 -0.74
N ALA A 22 -8.76 -2.89 -0.47
CA ALA A 22 -9.51 -3.85 0.33
C ALA A 22 -10.22 -4.87 -0.58
N VAL A 23 -10.13 -6.14 -0.23
CA VAL A 23 -11.00 -7.19 -0.75
C VAL A 23 -12.20 -7.31 0.16
N VAL A 24 -13.38 -7.05 -0.40
CA VAL A 24 -14.68 -7.25 0.25
C VAL A 24 -15.38 -8.38 -0.50
N GLY A 25 -15.92 -9.37 0.21
CA GLY A 25 -16.38 -10.64 -0.38
C GLY A 25 -17.25 -10.47 -1.64
N GLY A 26 -16.89 -11.20 -2.70
CA GLY A 26 -17.61 -11.22 -3.98
C GLY A 26 -17.51 -9.93 -4.82
N LYS A 27 -16.75 -8.92 -4.38
CA LYS A 27 -16.58 -7.63 -5.07
C LYS A 27 -15.15 -7.50 -5.61
N ALA A 28 -15.02 -6.67 -6.64
CA ALA A 28 -13.71 -6.21 -7.09
C ALA A 28 -12.97 -5.48 -5.94
N PRO A 29 -11.64 -5.52 -5.90
CA PRO A 29 -10.86 -4.78 -4.90
C PRO A 29 -11.19 -3.28 -4.92
N VAL A 30 -11.38 -2.70 -3.73
CA VAL A 30 -11.71 -1.27 -3.55
C VAL A 30 -10.46 -0.51 -3.12
N LEU A 31 -10.10 0.57 -3.82
CA LEU A 31 -8.96 1.41 -3.44
C LEU A 31 -9.22 2.06 -2.07
N LEU A 32 -8.29 1.88 -1.14
CA LEU A 32 -8.31 2.51 0.19
C LEU A 32 -7.54 3.83 0.22
N GLY A 33 -6.47 3.91 -0.58
CA GLY A 33 -5.58 5.07 -0.63
C GLY A 33 -4.18 4.68 -1.10
N ARG A 34 -3.28 5.66 -1.12
CA ARG A 34 -1.85 5.45 -1.37
C ARG A 34 -1.05 5.74 -0.10
N VAL A 35 -0.07 4.89 0.16
CA VAL A 35 0.94 5.10 1.21
C VAL A 35 2.23 5.49 0.51
N PHE A 36 2.81 6.60 0.95
CA PHE A 36 4.16 6.99 0.52
C PHE A 36 5.14 6.34 1.49
N VAL A 37 6.01 5.50 0.95
CA VAL A 37 7.12 4.89 1.69
C VAL A 37 8.35 5.71 1.38
N ASP A 38 8.81 6.47 2.38
CA ASP A 38 10.03 7.27 2.33
C ASP A 38 11.09 6.53 3.14
N GLY A 39 12.04 5.90 2.45
CA GLY A 39 13.04 5.04 3.07
C GLY A 39 12.59 3.60 3.33
N PRO A 40 13.25 2.85 4.24
CA PRO A 40 13.10 1.40 4.32
C PRO A 40 11.73 0.95 4.81
N GLU A 41 11.00 1.77 5.57
CA GLU A 41 9.69 1.40 6.09
C GLU A 41 8.75 2.60 6.26
N ALA A 42 7.44 2.33 6.18
CA ALA A 42 6.41 3.31 6.53
C ALA A 42 5.22 2.66 7.23
N ASN A 43 4.80 3.26 8.34
CA ASN A 43 3.58 2.91 9.04
C ASN A 43 2.38 3.57 8.36
N PHE A 44 1.26 2.86 8.26
CA PHE A 44 0.02 3.41 7.72
C PHE A 44 -1.18 3.09 8.60
N ARG A 45 -2.19 3.96 8.50
CA ARG A 45 -3.53 3.73 9.02
C ARG A 45 -4.54 4.23 8.01
N LEU A 46 -5.39 3.33 7.51
CA LEU A 46 -6.42 3.64 6.52
C LEU A 46 -7.79 3.15 7.01
N THR A 47 -8.83 3.90 6.67
CA THR A 47 -10.21 3.43 6.80
C THR A 47 -10.47 2.35 5.76
N ALA A 48 -11.16 1.27 6.14
CA ALA A 48 -11.57 0.24 5.20
C ALA A 48 -13.07 -0.07 5.36
N PRO A 49 -13.76 -0.44 4.28
CA PRO A 49 -15.16 -0.83 4.35
C PRO A 49 -15.40 -2.00 5.31
N VAL A 50 -16.59 -2.03 5.93
CA VAL A 50 -17.06 -3.19 6.71
C VAL A 50 -17.06 -4.44 5.82
N GLY A 51 -16.61 -5.57 6.38
CA GLY A 51 -16.49 -6.82 5.65
C GLY A 51 -15.21 -6.97 4.81
N THR A 52 -14.23 -6.08 4.98
CA THR A 52 -12.88 -6.26 4.44
C THR A 52 -12.26 -7.55 4.98
N ARG A 53 -11.81 -8.44 4.09
CA ARG A 53 -11.21 -9.74 4.42
C ARG A 53 -9.70 -9.78 4.21
N LYS A 54 -9.19 -8.96 3.28
CA LYS A 54 -7.78 -8.90 2.91
C LYS A 54 -7.42 -7.50 2.42
N ILE A 55 -6.18 -7.10 2.67
CA ILE A 55 -5.55 -5.94 2.02
C ILE A 55 -4.64 -6.45 0.90
N LEU A 56 -4.75 -5.84 -0.27
CA LEU A 56 -3.85 -6.06 -1.40
C LEU A 56 -2.96 -4.84 -1.57
N LEU A 57 -1.67 -5.09 -1.74
CA LEU A 57 -0.69 -4.08 -2.11
C LEU A 57 -0.60 -4.13 -3.64
N ASP A 58 -0.93 -3.01 -4.27
CA ASP A 58 -0.79 -2.80 -5.72
C ASP A 58 -1.16 -4.01 -6.61
N PRO A 59 -2.39 -4.53 -6.52
CA PRO A 59 -2.83 -5.69 -7.31
C PRO A 59 -2.81 -5.46 -8.82
N TYR A 60 -2.61 -4.22 -9.26
CA TYR A 60 -2.57 -3.80 -10.66
C TYR A 60 -1.17 -3.41 -11.15
N GLN A 61 -0.12 -3.58 -10.32
CA GLN A 61 1.27 -3.30 -10.70
C GLN A 61 1.50 -1.85 -11.19
N THR A 62 1.01 -0.88 -10.41
CA THR A 62 1.02 0.56 -10.66
C THR A 62 1.91 1.36 -9.68
N VAL A 63 2.77 0.71 -8.90
CA VAL A 63 3.74 1.38 -8.03
C VAL A 63 4.58 2.38 -8.84
N MET A 64 4.70 3.59 -8.30
CA MET A 64 5.59 4.63 -8.82
C MET A 64 6.71 4.89 -7.82
N ALA A 65 7.94 5.01 -8.32
CA ALA A 65 9.12 5.27 -7.51
C ALA A 65 9.92 6.45 -8.06
N ARG A 66 10.40 7.33 -7.20
CA ARG A 66 11.33 8.42 -7.54
C ARG A 66 12.70 8.11 -6.94
N ARG A 67 13.74 8.19 -7.77
CA ARG A 67 15.13 8.18 -7.33
C ARG A 67 15.66 9.62 -7.34
N HIS A 68 16.35 10.01 -6.28
CA HIS A 68 17.09 11.27 -6.21
C HIS A 68 18.54 11.04 -6.60
#